data_AF-A0A523PEU3-F1
#
_entry.id   AF-A0A523PEU3-F1
#
_cell.length_a   1.000
_cell.length_b   1.000
_cell.length_c   1.000
_cell.angle_alpha   90.00
_cell.angle_beta   90.00
_cell.angle_gamma   90.00
#
_symmetry.space_group_name_H-M   'P 1'
#
loop_
_entity.id
_entity.type
_entity.pdbx_description
1 polymer ?
#
loop_
_entity_poly.entity_id
_entity_poly.type
_entity_poly.pdbx_seq_one_letter_code
_entity_poly.pdbx_strand_id
1 'polypeptide(L)'
;MVRQAMQQRGHLRLTENESVHAVPLSRLWITLGVALLLSLTQPSLAGQLSLSTSPLFLGTSVEPNVFFLSDDSGSMDWDIMTLGNQGRIELVGADRTTTYSYVLPGADNNYAWSSSNGRILPSEEAVQATSNMPTDTYGVWRGRFSGYNVMYYNPEVTFNPWPGVDSSGTPFANINPAAAPLDPFNTTSATVDLTTNINWTADNVPQTTSGTVDISVTNYYPARYYTWTDSNSDGVVDSTDLHTRVEIKAANAPFAHVSGDRSDCTNPIACAYAEEIQN
;
A
#
# COMPACT_ATOMS: atom_id res chain seq x y z
N MET A 1 -25.49 -20.83 -51.16
CA MET A 1 -25.98 -22.19 -50.88
C MET A 1 -27.00 -22.07 -49.74
N VAL A 2 -28.27 -21.79 -50.00
CA VAL A 2 -29.34 -22.68 -50.50
C VAL A 2 -29.82 -23.68 -49.43
N ARG A 3 -30.91 -23.33 -48.72
CA ARG A 3 -32.17 -24.08 -48.46
C ARG A 3 -32.88 -23.46 -47.23
N GLN A 4 -34.03 -22.80 -47.38
CA GLN A 4 -35.42 -23.35 -47.43
C GLN A 4 -35.84 -24.01 -46.10
N ALA A 5 -37.07 -23.91 -45.58
CA ALA A 5 -38.31 -23.20 -45.87
C ALA A 5 -39.36 -23.63 -44.80
N MET A 6 -40.58 -23.06 -44.88
CA MET A 6 -41.87 -23.47 -44.28
C MET A 6 -42.14 -22.93 -42.86
N GLN A 7 -43.05 -21.98 -42.61
CA GLN A 7 -44.43 -21.71 -43.09
C GLN A 7 -45.45 -22.78 -42.66
N GLN A 8 -46.20 -22.49 -41.60
CA GLN A 8 -47.58 -22.97 -41.44
C GLN A 8 -48.48 -21.84 -40.94
N ARG A 9 -49.44 -21.48 -41.80
CA ARG A 9 -50.66 -20.73 -41.48
C ARG A 9 -51.63 -21.70 -40.81
N GLY A 10 -52.22 -21.30 -39.69
CA GLY A 10 -53.33 -21.99 -39.03
C GLY A 10 -54.51 -21.04 -38.86
N HIS A 11 -55.69 -21.53 -39.21
CA HIS A 11 -56.94 -20.82 -39.49
C HIS A 11 -57.57 -20.04 -38.34
N LEU A 12 -58.14 -18.88 -38.68
CA LEU A 12 -59.23 -18.22 -37.94
C LEU A 12 -60.47 -19.13 -37.96
N ARG A 13 -61.00 -19.48 -36.78
CA ARG A 13 -62.38 -19.96 -36.61
C ARG A 13 -63.04 -19.12 -35.51
N LEU A 14 -64.03 -18.36 -35.90
CA LEU A 14 -65.02 -17.76 -35.01
C LEU A 14 -66.11 -18.81 -34.76
N THR A 15 -66.29 -19.22 -33.50
CA THR A 15 -67.54 -19.84 -33.04
C THR A 15 -67.86 -19.36 -31.64
N GLU A 16 -69.04 -18.75 -31.58
CA GLU A 16 -69.92 -18.32 -30.51
C GLU A 16 -69.80 -18.93 -29.09
N ASN A 17 -69.87 -18.02 -28.11
CA ASN A 17 -70.87 -17.97 -27.03
C ASN A 17 -70.87 -19.10 -25.98
N GLU A 18 -70.16 -18.88 -24.86
CA GLU A 18 -70.46 -19.54 -23.58
C GLU A 18 -70.63 -18.51 -22.46
N SER A 19 -71.88 -18.41 -22.01
CA SER A 19 -72.41 -18.02 -20.71
C SER A 19 -71.48 -17.35 -19.69
N VAL A 20 -71.76 -16.08 -19.41
CA VAL A 20 -71.33 -15.39 -18.18
C VAL A 20 -72.01 -16.07 -16.98
N HIS A 21 -71.25 -16.87 -16.23
CA HIS A 21 -71.71 -17.37 -14.94
C HIS A 21 -71.88 -16.18 -13.97
N ALA A 22 -73.12 -15.90 -13.59
CA ALA A 22 -73.43 -14.97 -12.52
C ALA A 22 -72.77 -15.47 -11.23
N VAL A 23 -71.73 -14.75 -10.77
CA VAL A 23 -71.13 -14.98 -9.46
C VAL A 23 -72.17 -14.63 -8.40
N PRO A 24 -72.54 -15.52 -7.48
CA PRO A 24 -73.55 -15.23 -6.46
C PRO A 24 -73.10 -14.05 -5.59
N LEU A 25 -74.00 -13.11 -5.28
CA LEU A 25 -73.68 -11.91 -4.50
C LEU A 25 -72.90 -12.21 -3.21
N SER A 26 -73.15 -13.36 -2.57
CA SER A 26 -72.43 -13.82 -1.37
C SER A 26 -70.93 -14.06 -1.57
N ARG A 27 -70.50 -14.44 -2.80
CA ARG A 27 -69.07 -14.54 -3.15
C ARG A 27 -68.43 -13.19 -3.45
N LEU A 28 -69.23 -12.22 -3.91
CA LEU A 28 -68.78 -10.85 -4.16
C LEU A 28 -68.36 -10.13 -2.85
N TRP A 29 -69.12 -10.34 -1.77
CA TRP A 29 -68.80 -9.79 -0.44
C TRP A 29 -67.54 -10.40 0.18
N ILE A 30 -67.29 -11.69 -0.07
CA ILE A 30 -66.08 -12.38 0.40
C ILE A 30 -64.85 -11.92 -0.39
N THR A 31 -64.97 -11.77 -1.71
CA THR A 31 -63.86 -11.23 -2.53
C THR A 31 -63.57 -9.76 -2.25
N LEU A 32 -64.59 -8.95 -1.96
CA LEU A 32 -64.42 -7.54 -1.59
C LEU A 32 -63.84 -7.39 -0.17
N GLY A 33 -64.25 -8.26 0.76
CA GLY A 33 -63.69 -8.31 2.11
C GLY A 33 -62.23 -8.77 2.13
N VAL A 34 -61.86 -9.77 1.33
CA VAL A 34 -60.46 -10.22 1.20
C VAL A 34 -59.61 -9.16 0.51
N ALA A 35 -60.11 -8.50 -0.54
CA ALA A 35 -59.39 -7.39 -1.19
C ALA A 35 -59.18 -6.19 -0.25
N LEU A 36 -60.17 -5.89 0.61
CA LEU A 36 -60.06 -4.83 1.62
C LEU A 36 -59.08 -5.20 2.75
N LEU A 37 -59.03 -6.46 3.17
CA LEU A 37 -58.08 -6.97 4.16
C LEU A 37 -56.63 -7.03 3.64
N LEU A 38 -56.40 -7.29 2.35
CA LEU A 38 -55.05 -7.20 1.77
C LEU A 38 -54.58 -5.75 1.56
N SER A 39 -55.50 -4.80 1.35
CA SER A 39 -55.16 -3.37 1.18
C SER A 39 -54.73 -2.66 2.47
N LEU A 40 -54.91 -3.29 3.64
CA LEU A 40 -54.52 -2.76 4.95
C LEU A 40 -53.09 -3.13 5.37
N THR A 41 -52.37 -3.90 4.56
CA THR A 41 -50.95 -4.25 4.81
C THR A 41 -50.03 -3.29 4.07
N GLN A 42 -49.86 -2.08 4.60
CA GLN A 42 -48.78 -1.20 4.13
C GLN A 42 -47.45 -1.76 4.64
N PRO A 43 -46.43 -1.97 3.77
CA PRO A 43 -45.08 -2.24 4.26
C PRO A 43 -44.64 -1.03 5.08
N SER A 44 -44.32 -1.24 6.36
CA SER A 44 -43.68 -0.22 7.16
C SER A 44 -42.33 0.09 6.51
N LEU A 45 -42.22 1.24 5.84
CA LEU A 45 -40.91 1.80 5.55
C LEU A 45 -40.27 2.06 6.91
N ALA A 46 -39.19 1.34 7.21
CA ALA A 46 -38.34 1.70 8.32
C ALA A 46 -37.87 3.12 8.04
N GLY A 47 -38.39 4.09 8.80
CA GLY A 47 -37.88 5.45 8.76
C GLY A 47 -36.38 5.40 9.01
N GLN A 48 -35.62 6.18 8.27
CA GLN A 48 -34.18 6.30 8.51
C GLN A 48 -33.97 6.66 9.98
N LEU A 49 -33.42 5.73 10.75
CA LEU A 49 -33.04 5.99 12.14
C LEU A 49 -31.91 7.00 12.08
N SER A 50 -32.27 8.28 12.20
CA SER A 50 -31.32 9.37 12.32
C SER A 50 -30.65 9.24 13.68
N LEU A 51 -29.63 8.40 13.76
CA LEU A 51 -28.70 8.39 14.89
C LEU A 51 -28.15 9.81 15.02
N SER A 52 -28.26 10.39 16.22
CA SER A 52 -27.69 11.71 16.49
C SER A 52 -26.19 11.67 16.18
N THR A 53 -25.74 12.50 15.25
CA THR A 53 -24.31 12.76 15.00
C THR A 53 -23.71 13.67 16.07
N SER A 54 -24.55 14.20 16.95
CA SER A 54 -24.15 14.99 18.11
C SER A 54 -24.07 14.08 19.33
N PRO A 55 -22.99 14.13 20.12
CA PRO A 55 -22.84 13.34 21.33
C PRO A 55 -24.03 13.53 22.29
N LEU A 56 -24.55 12.43 22.84
CA LEU A 56 -25.75 12.41 23.70
C LEU A 56 -25.57 13.16 25.03
N PHE A 57 -24.34 13.50 25.40
CA PHE A 57 -24.02 14.24 26.61
C PHE A 57 -22.79 15.15 26.37
N LEU A 58 -22.99 16.47 26.36
CA LEU A 58 -22.00 17.40 26.92
C LEU A 58 -22.48 17.77 28.33
N GLY A 59 -22.34 16.83 29.26
CA GLY A 59 -22.44 17.14 30.68
C GLY A 59 -21.24 18.02 31.04
N THR A 60 -21.49 19.32 31.24
CA THR A 60 -20.49 20.38 31.47
C THR A 60 -19.37 20.42 30.41
N SER A 61 -19.54 21.26 29.39
CA SER A 61 -18.48 21.63 28.45
C SER A 61 -17.38 22.39 29.20
N VAL A 62 -16.35 21.69 29.69
CA VAL A 62 -15.07 22.34 29.94
C VAL A 62 -14.55 22.79 28.58
N GLU A 63 -14.13 24.05 28.46
CA GLU A 63 -13.56 24.56 27.21
C GLU A 63 -12.32 23.72 26.84
N PRO A 64 -12.31 23.06 25.66
CA PRO A 64 -11.19 22.22 25.28
C PRO A 64 -9.95 23.10 25.08
N ASN A 65 -8.95 22.93 25.93
CA ASN A 65 -7.64 23.53 25.72
C ASN A 65 -6.76 22.54 24.95
N VAL A 66 -6.84 22.57 23.63
CA VAL A 66 -6.02 21.73 22.74
C VAL A 66 -4.74 22.49 22.40
N PHE A 67 -3.61 21.86 22.69
CA PHE A 67 -2.29 22.38 22.35
C PHE A 67 -1.61 21.42 21.38
N PHE A 68 -1.29 21.91 20.19
CA PHE A 68 -0.54 21.17 19.18
C PHE A 68 0.95 21.47 19.33
N LEU A 69 1.76 20.42 19.37
CA LEU A 69 3.21 20.49 19.30
C LEU A 69 3.63 19.83 17.98
N SER A 70 4.36 20.57 17.16
CA SER A 70 4.96 20.06 15.93
C SER A 70 6.44 19.82 16.19
N ASP A 71 6.93 18.64 15.81
CA ASP A 71 8.36 18.38 15.73
C ASP A 71 8.87 18.92 14.39
N ASP A 72 9.84 19.83 14.44
CA ASP A 72 10.52 20.41 13.29
C ASP A 72 12.02 20.02 13.26
N SER A 73 12.39 19.00 14.01
CA SER A 73 13.76 18.51 14.05
C SER A 73 14.18 17.91 12.71
N GLY A 74 15.48 17.99 12.42
CA GLY A 74 16.02 17.46 11.17
C GLY A 74 15.88 15.94 11.01
N SER A 75 15.58 15.18 12.07
CA SER A 75 15.31 13.73 11.98
C SER A 75 14.00 13.37 11.31
N MET A 76 13.09 14.34 11.14
CA MET A 76 11.87 14.15 10.33
C MET A 76 12.18 13.85 8.84
N ASP A 77 13.42 14.06 8.42
CA ASP A 77 13.94 13.76 7.07
C ASP A 77 14.45 12.32 6.90
N TRP A 78 14.51 11.50 7.95
CA TRP A 78 15.07 10.15 7.85
C TRP A 78 14.13 9.13 7.19
N ASP A 79 14.69 8.26 6.34
CA ASP A 79 13.95 7.17 5.66
C ASP A 79 13.88 5.87 6.48
N ILE A 80 14.46 5.85 7.68
CA ILE A 80 14.53 4.67 8.54
C ILE A 80 13.72 4.92 9.80
N MET A 81 12.67 4.11 9.98
CA MET A 81 11.92 3.99 11.23
C MET A 81 11.81 2.52 11.61
N THR A 82 12.54 2.12 12.64
CA THR A 82 12.64 0.74 13.12
C THR A 82 12.44 0.68 14.62
N LEU A 83 12.37 -0.53 15.19
CA LEU A 83 12.40 -0.73 16.64
C LEU A 83 13.83 -0.67 17.23
N GLY A 84 14.83 -0.35 16.39
CA GLY A 84 16.21 -0.19 16.81
C GLY A 84 16.44 1.08 17.64
N ASN A 85 17.71 1.29 18.04
CA ASN A 85 18.10 2.44 18.83
C ASN A 85 17.75 3.76 18.12
N GLN A 86 16.94 4.60 18.78
CA GLN A 86 16.47 5.89 18.26
C GLN A 86 15.74 5.77 16.90
N GLY A 87 15.07 4.65 16.64
CA GLY A 87 14.36 4.43 15.38
C GLY A 87 15.25 4.04 14.19
N ARG A 88 16.56 3.89 14.40
CA ARG A 88 17.57 3.72 13.34
C ARG A 88 18.15 2.31 13.30
N ILE A 89 18.89 2.00 12.24
CA ILE A 89 19.58 0.73 12.09
C ILE A 89 21.01 0.85 12.62
N GLU A 90 21.39 -0.07 13.50
CA GLU A 90 22.75 -0.20 14.00
C GLU A 90 23.43 -1.44 13.42
N LEU A 91 24.61 -1.23 12.83
CA LEU A 91 25.51 -2.31 12.46
C LEU A 91 26.58 -2.43 13.54
N VAL A 92 26.83 -3.65 14.02
CA VAL A 92 27.74 -3.93 15.14
C VAL A 92 28.86 -4.84 14.66
N GLY A 93 30.06 -4.28 14.44
CA GLY A 93 31.27 -5.05 14.15
C GLY A 93 31.97 -5.52 15.41
N ALA A 94 33.27 -5.84 15.30
CA ALA A 94 34.05 -6.40 16.40
C ALA A 94 34.22 -5.43 17.58
N ASP A 95 34.56 -4.18 17.28
CA ASP A 95 34.89 -3.13 18.26
C ASP A 95 34.20 -1.79 17.94
N ARG A 96 33.31 -1.76 16.95
CA ARG A 96 32.62 -0.57 16.46
C ARG A 96 31.14 -0.83 16.24
N THR A 97 30.32 0.15 16.61
CA THR A 97 28.91 0.22 16.26
C THR A 97 28.67 1.49 15.46
N THR A 98 27.95 1.37 14.35
CA THR A 98 27.63 2.47 13.45
C THR A 98 26.14 2.50 13.17
N THR A 99 25.53 3.67 13.34
CA THR A 99 24.10 3.90 13.11
C THR A 99 23.86 4.52 11.72
N TYR A 100 22.76 4.12 11.08
CA TYR A 100 22.33 4.53 9.75
C TYR A 100 20.91 5.09 9.79
N SER A 101 20.68 6.17 9.05
CA SER A 101 19.41 6.92 9.07
C SER A 101 18.68 6.94 7.72
N TYR A 102 19.40 6.70 6.62
CA TYR A 102 18.82 6.72 5.27
C TYR A 102 18.99 5.36 4.60
N VAL A 103 18.02 4.96 3.79
CA VAL A 103 18.08 3.71 3.02
C VAL A 103 18.70 3.93 1.64
N LEU A 104 18.50 5.11 1.08
CA LEU A 104 18.94 5.52 -0.25
C LEU A 104 19.60 6.90 -0.20
N PRO A 105 20.47 7.24 -1.18
CA PRO A 105 20.91 8.62 -1.35
C PRO A 105 19.77 9.49 -1.87
N GLY A 106 19.53 10.64 -1.24
CA GLY A 106 18.65 11.70 -1.72
C GLY A 106 19.44 13.01 -1.89
N ALA A 107 19.04 13.83 -2.86
CA ALA A 107 19.64 15.15 -3.06
C ALA A 107 19.17 16.17 -2.00
N ASP A 108 18.08 15.85 -1.32
CA ASP A 108 17.43 16.62 -0.27
C ASP A 108 17.77 16.16 1.15
N ASN A 109 18.50 15.05 1.32
CA ASN A 109 18.96 14.58 2.63
C ASN A 109 19.60 15.73 3.43
N ASN A 110 18.98 16.06 4.56
CA ASN A 110 19.36 17.19 5.42
C ASN A 110 20.72 16.99 6.11
N TYR A 111 21.16 15.73 6.25
CA TYR A 111 22.45 15.37 6.85
C TYR A 111 23.43 14.82 5.83
N ALA A 112 24.68 15.28 5.91
CA ALA A 112 25.76 14.77 5.06
C ALA A 112 25.97 13.26 5.27
N TRP A 113 26.18 12.52 4.18
CA TRP A 113 26.33 11.05 4.18
C TRP A 113 27.45 10.51 5.08
N SER A 114 28.45 11.34 5.41
CA SER A 114 29.56 11.01 6.31
C SER A 114 29.35 11.43 7.78
N SER A 115 28.20 12.05 8.09
CA SER A 115 27.84 12.43 9.46
C SER A 115 27.10 11.31 10.15
N SER A 116 27.16 11.25 11.49
CA SER A 116 26.46 10.22 12.28
C SER A 116 24.94 10.19 12.09
N ASN A 117 24.35 11.29 11.62
CA ASN A 117 22.92 11.41 11.34
C ASN A 117 22.58 11.21 9.86
N GLY A 118 23.57 11.20 8.97
CA GLY A 118 23.39 11.17 7.52
C GLY A 118 23.80 9.87 6.83
N ARG A 119 24.36 8.90 7.57
CA ARG A 119 24.86 7.65 6.98
C ARG A 119 23.75 6.89 6.26
N ILE A 120 24.07 6.49 5.04
CA ILE A 120 23.20 5.72 4.15
C ILE A 120 23.55 4.24 4.27
N LEU A 121 22.55 3.40 4.53
CA LEU A 121 22.72 1.97 4.77
C LEU A 121 23.31 1.27 3.53
N PRO A 122 24.38 0.45 3.66
CA PRO A 122 24.90 -0.29 2.52
C PRO A 122 23.88 -1.31 2.02
N SER A 123 24.05 -1.76 0.78
CA SER A 123 23.32 -2.90 0.24
C SER A 123 23.98 -4.21 0.70
N GLU A 124 23.19 -5.25 0.93
CA GLU A 124 23.68 -6.57 1.33
C GLU A 124 24.75 -7.11 0.39
N GLU A 125 24.53 -6.95 -0.91
CA GLU A 125 25.41 -7.46 -1.96
C GLU A 125 26.80 -6.81 -1.88
N ALA A 126 26.85 -5.50 -1.61
CA ALA A 126 28.09 -4.76 -1.43
C ALA A 126 28.82 -5.12 -0.12
N VAL A 127 28.07 -5.38 0.96
CA VAL A 127 28.64 -5.89 2.23
C VAL A 127 29.29 -7.25 1.99
N GLN A 128 28.57 -8.18 1.37
CA GLN A 128 29.06 -9.53 1.08
C GLN A 128 30.27 -9.54 0.13
N ALA A 129 30.34 -8.58 -0.79
CA ALA A 129 31.48 -8.42 -1.70
C ALA A 129 32.72 -7.77 -1.04
N THR A 130 32.59 -7.20 0.16
CA THR A 130 33.68 -6.49 0.85
C THR A 130 34.42 -7.43 1.81
N SER A 131 35.75 -7.41 1.76
CA SER A 131 36.59 -8.20 2.69
C SER A 131 36.40 -7.78 4.15
N ASN A 132 36.52 -8.72 5.09
CA ASN A 132 36.39 -8.49 6.54
C ASN A 132 35.00 -7.99 6.97
N MET A 133 33.97 -8.32 6.19
CA MET A 133 32.58 -8.15 6.54
C MET A 133 31.97 -9.46 7.04
N PRO A 134 30.98 -9.42 7.96
CA PRO A 134 30.32 -10.63 8.42
C PRO A 134 29.48 -11.20 7.28
N THR A 135 29.48 -12.53 7.18
CA THR A 135 28.60 -13.24 6.26
C THR A 135 27.17 -13.11 6.74
N ASP A 136 26.41 -12.21 6.12
CA ASP A 136 24.95 -12.00 6.27
C ASP A 136 24.47 -11.56 7.67
N THR A 137 25.34 -11.56 8.68
CA THR A 137 24.94 -11.30 10.08
C THR A 137 24.50 -9.87 10.34
N TYR A 138 24.85 -8.90 9.48
CA TYR A 138 24.38 -7.52 9.63
C TYR A 138 22.88 -7.38 9.37
N GLY A 139 22.27 -8.23 8.54
CA GLY A 139 20.86 -8.13 8.20
C GLY A 139 20.49 -6.76 7.64
N VAL A 140 21.35 -6.19 6.77
CA VAL A 140 21.13 -4.87 6.16
C VAL A 140 19.93 -4.85 5.20
N TRP A 141 19.49 -6.03 4.76
CA TRP A 141 18.26 -6.23 4.00
C TRP A 141 17.03 -5.75 4.78
N ARG A 142 17.05 -5.82 6.12
CA ARG A 142 15.92 -5.42 6.98
C ARG A 142 15.54 -3.95 6.85
N GLY A 143 16.49 -3.07 6.51
CA GLY A 143 16.19 -1.67 6.20
C GLY A 143 15.35 -1.46 4.95
N ARG A 144 15.26 -2.49 4.10
CA ARG A 144 14.52 -2.53 2.82
C ARG A 144 13.38 -3.56 2.85
N PHE A 145 12.89 -3.86 4.06
CA PHE A 145 11.73 -4.70 4.31
C PHE A 145 10.73 -3.92 5.17
N SER A 146 9.50 -3.77 4.68
CA SER A 146 8.44 -3.01 5.35
C SER A 146 8.08 -3.55 6.74
N GLY A 147 8.26 -4.85 6.99
CA GLY A 147 8.03 -5.46 8.29
C GLY A 147 9.07 -5.09 9.35
N TYR A 148 10.18 -4.43 8.99
CA TYR A 148 11.20 -3.97 9.93
C TYR A 148 11.44 -2.46 9.86
N ASN A 149 11.61 -1.91 8.66
CA ASN A 149 11.59 -0.48 8.42
C ASN A 149 10.20 -0.07 7.91
N VAL A 150 9.36 0.47 8.80
CA VAL A 150 7.96 0.77 8.48
C VAL A 150 7.79 1.93 7.50
N MET A 151 8.85 2.72 7.25
CA MET A 151 8.86 3.76 6.21
C MET A 151 9.14 3.19 4.82
N TYR A 152 9.65 1.95 4.72
CA TYR A 152 9.99 1.36 3.43
C TYR A 152 8.76 0.84 2.70
N TYR A 153 8.84 0.81 1.36
CA TYR A 153 7.78 0.34 0.49
C TYR A 153 7.23 -1.02 0.93
N ASN A 154 5.90 -1.09 1.06
CA ASN A 154 5.17 -2.31 1.39
C ASN A 154 4.40 -2.81 0.15
N PRO A 155 4.84 -3.91 -0.49
CA PRO A 155 4.19 -4.43 -1.69
C PRO A 155 2.74 -4.89 -1.45
N GLU A 156 2.34 -5.14 -0.20
CA GLU A 156 1.00 -5.64 0.13
C GLU A 156 -0.05 -4.52 0.30
N VAL A 157 0.33 -3.24 0.16
CA VAL A 157 -0.53 -2.07 0.38
C VAL A 157 -0.66 -1.25 -0.91
N THR A 158 -1.86 -0.71 -1.15
CA THR A 158 -2.11 0.26 -2.22
C THR A 158 -1.75 1.67 -1.75
N PHE A 159 -0.83 2.33 -2.45
CA PHE A 159 -0.48 3.74 -2.25
C PHE A 159 -1.30 4.61 -3.21
N ASN A 160 -2.20 5.41 -2.64
CA ASN A 160 -2.96 6.39 -3.41
C ASN A 160 -2.20 7.72 -3.45
N PRO A 161 -2.29 8.49 -4.56
CA PRO A 161 -1.82 9.87 -4.57
C PRO A 161 -2.41 10.65 -3.40
N TRP A 162 -1.60 11.52 -2.81
CA TRP A 162 -2.01 12.28 -1.65
C TRP A 162 -3.25 13.14 -1.96
N PRO A 163 -4.21 13.27 -1.04
CA PRO A 163 -5.25 14.27 -1.20
C PRO A 163 -4.61 15.66 -1.10
N GLY A 164 -4.92 16.55 -2.03
CA GLY A 164 -4.45 17.94 -2.00
C GLY A 164 -3.82 18.38 -3.30
N VAL A 165 -3.04 19.45 -3.22
CA VAL A 165 -2.38 20.10 -4.35
C VAL A 165 -0.93 20.44 -4.00
N ASP A 166 -0.09 20.53 -5.02
CA ASP A 166 1.28 21.04 -4.90
C ASP A 166 1.33 22.57 -4.67
N SER A 167 2.55 23.12 -4.60
CA SER A 167 2.79 24.56 -4.43
C SER A 167 2.23 25.45 -5.55
N SER A 168 1.88 24.88 -6.70
CA SER A 168 1.26 25.56 -7.85
C SER A 168 -0.27 25.43 -7.88
N GLY A 169 -0.86 24.65 -6.97
CA GLY A 169 -2.29 24.35 -6.95
C GLY A 169 -2.69 23.17 -7.86
N THR A 170 -1.73 22.37 -8.34
CA THR A 170 -2.01 21.18 -9.16
C THR A 170 -2.32 19.99 -8.24
N PRO A 171 -3.44 19.27 -8.44
CA PRO A 171 -3.76 18.10 -7.63
C PRO A 171 -2.70 17.01 -7.74
N PHE A 172 -2.37 16.35 -6.63
CA PHE A 172 -1.48 15.20 -6.67
C PHE A 172 -2.10 14.06 -7.47
N ALA A 173 -1.28 13.40 -8.27
CA ALA A 173 -1.66 12.31 -9.16
C ALA A 173 -0.52 11.29 -9.22
N ASN A 174 -0.74 10.21 -9.98
CA ASN A 174 0.30 9.23 -10.27
C ASN A 174 1.54 9.92 -10.86
N ILE A 175 2.68 9.64 -10.23
CA ILE A 175 3.98 10.19 -10.59
C ILE A 175 4.65 9.27 -11.60
N ASN A 176 5.38 9.86 -12.55
CA ASN A 176 6.24 9.11 -13.46
C ASN A 176 7.40 8.44 -12.69
N PRO A 177 7.51 7.10 -12.65
CA PRO A 177 8.57 6.42 -11.91
C PRO A 177 10.00 6.76 -12.37
N ALA A 178 10.16 7.24 -13.61
CA ALA A 178 11.45 7.67 -14.13
C ALA A 178 11.85 9.10 -13.70
N ALA A 179 10.96 9.83 -13.02
CA ALA A 179 11.21 11.19 -12.55
C ALA A 179 10.34 11.50 -11.32
N ALA A 180 10.49 10.69 -10.27
CA ALA A 180 9.75 10.86 -9.03
C ALA A 180 10.31 12.04 -8.21
N PRO A 181 9.53 13.05 -7.84
CA PRO A 181 10.02 14.16 -7.02
C PRO A 181 10.31 13.69 -5.60
N LEU A 182 11.41 14.19 -5.01
CA LEU A 182 11.76 13.90 -3.61
C LEU A 182 10.85 14.66 -2.63
N ASP A 183 10.39 15.85 -3.03
CA ASP A 183 9.34 16.61 -2.35
C ASP A 183 8.20 16.85 -3.35
N PRO A 184 7.05 16.15 -3.24
CA PRO A 184 5.95 16.28 -4.17
C PRO A 184 5.24 17.64 -4.06
N PHE A 185 5.32 18.34 -2.92
CA PHE A 185 4.69 19.66 -2.77
C PHE A 185 5.49 20.74 -3.50
N ASN A 186 6.82 20.65 -3.52
CA ASN A 186 7.69 21.60 -4.19
C ASN A 186 7.86 21.28 -5.69
N THR A 187 7.24 22.09 -6.54
CA THR A 187 7.33 21.95 -8.03
C THR A 187 8.74 22.07 -8.62
N THR A 188 9.73 22.52 -7.84
CA THR A 188 11.15 22.61 -8.24
C THR A 188 12.02 21.55 -7.57
N SER A 189 11.42 20.60 -6.87
CA SER A 189 12.14 19.53 -6.18
C SER A 189 12.99 18.71 -7.14
N ALA A 190 14.13 18.23 -6.63
CA ALA A 190 14.93 17.26 -7.35
C ALA A 190 14.10 15.97 -7.58
N THR A 191 14.44 15.26 -8.65
CA THR A 191 13.77 14.00 -8.99
C THR A 191 14.74 12.84 -8.95
N VAL A 192 14.21 11.66 -8.66
CA VAL A 192 14.89 10.38 -8.72
C VAL A 192 14.25 9.50 -9.79
N ASP A 193 15.08 8.83 -10.57
CA ASP A 193 14.63 7.81 -11.52
C ASP A 193 14.66 6.44 -10.81
N LEU A 194 13.48 5.90 -10.49
CA LEU A 194 13.32 4.63 -9.80
C LEU A 194 13.59 3.42 -10.72
N THR A 195 13.75 3.65 -12.02
CA THR A 195 13.91 2.63 -13.06
C THR A 195 15.35 2.48 -13.54
N THR A 196 16.29 3.24 -12.97
CA THR A 196 17.71 3.18 -13.31
C THR A 196 18.57 2.87 -12.10
N ASN A 197 19.76 2.31 -12.36
CA ASN A 197 20.68 1.97 -11.29
C ASN A 197 21.31 3.22 -10.69
N ILE A 198 21.41 3.25 -9.36
CA ILE A 198 22.08 4.29 -8.58
C ILE A 198 23.32 3.73 -7.88
N ASN A 199 24.20 4.65 -7.44
CA ASN A 199 25.43 4.32 -6.74
C ASN A 199 25.60 5.28 -5.55
N TRP A 200 26.18 4.81 -4.44
CA TRP A 200 26.58 5.65 -3.32
C TRP A 200 27.71 5.00 -2.52
N THR A 201 28.25 5.76 -1.56
CA THR A 201 29.18 5.24 -0.56
C THR A 201 28.48 5.16 0.79
N ALA A 202 28.47 3.99 1.40
CA ALA A 202 28.10 3.81 2.79
C ALA A 202 29.32 4.08 3.68
N ASP A 203 29.25 5.16 4.45
CA ASP A 203 30.31 5.59 5.36
C ASP A 203 30.40 4.70 6.60
N ASN A 204 31.62 4.48 7.08
CA ASN A 204 31.92 3.90 8.39
C ASN A 204 31.26 2.55 8.70
N VAL A 205 31.14 1.66 7.70
CA VAL A 205 30.63 0.30 7.91
C VAL A 205 31.60 -0.46 8.82
N PRO A 206 31.15 -0.95 10.00
CA PRO A 206 32.05 -1.60 10.93
C PRO A 206 32.54 -2.93 10.35
N GLN A 207 33.76 -3.33 10.72
CA GLN A 207 34.38 -4.58 10.24
C GLN A 207 34.31 -5.68 11.33
N THR A 208 34.47 -6.94 10.91
CA THR A 208 34.52 -8.10 11.82
C THR A 208 35.85 -8.29 12.53
N THR A 209 36.89 -7.54 12.14
CA THR A 209 38.22 -7.62 12.77
C THR A 209 38.45 -6.46 13.73
N SER A 210 38.45 -5.23 13.20
CA SER A 210 38.50 -3.99 13.97
C SER A 210 38.25 -2.80 13.04
N GLY A 211 37.69 -1.72 13.59
CA GLY A 211 37.52 -0.46 12.88
C GLY A 211 36.33 -0.45 11.92
N THR A 212 36.36 0.52 11.00
CA THR A 212 35.33 0.76 9.99
C THR A 212 35.94 0.83 8.61
N VAL A 213 35.12 0.71 7.57
CA VAL A 213 35.48 0.89 6.17
C VAL A 213 34.31 1.52 5.42
N ASP A 214 34.62 2.28 4.38
CA ASP A 214 33.60 2.80 3.48
C ASP A 214 33.31 1.77 2.39
N ILE A 215 32.03 1.48 2.16
CA ILE A 215 31.59 0.51 1.15
C ILE A 215 30.98 1.26 -0.03
N SER A 216 31.51 1.03 -1.22
CA SER A 216 30.89 1.50 -2.47
C SER A 216 29.76 0.56 -2.87
N VAL A 217 28.54 1.08 -2.88
CA VAL A 217 27.38 0.41 -3.44
C VAL A 217 27.25 0.82 -4.90
N THR A 218 27.28 -0.17 -5.80
CA THR A 218 27.24 0.06 -7.25
C THR A 218 26.16 -0.78 -7.91
N ASN A 219 25.61 -0.29 -9.02
CA ASN A 219 24.57 -0.96 -9.81
C ASN A 219 23.32 -1.33 -8.99
N TYR A 220 22.94 -0.47 -8.05
CA TYR A 220 21.79 -0.73 -7.19
C TYR A 220 20.51 -0.27 -7.87
N TYR A 221 19.53 -1.17 -8.02
CA TYR A 221 18.22 -0.84 -8.58
C TYR A 221 17.25 -0.38 -7.46
N PRO A 222 16.79 0.88 -7.46
CA PRO A 222 16.07 1.45 -6.31
C PRO A 222 14.66 0.92 -6.09
N ALA A 223 13.92 0.62 -7.15
CA ALA A 223 12.62 -0.05 -7.05
C ALA A 223 12.79 -1.53 -6.73
N ARG A 224 13.09 -1.84 -5.47
CA ARG A 224 13.23 -3.21 -4.95
C ARG A 224 12.79 -3.30 -3.50
N TYR A 225 12.50 -4.50 -3.05
CA TYR A 225 12.19 -4.80 -1.65
C TYR A 225 12.66 -6.20 -1.29
N TYR A 226 12.59 -6.53 -0.01
CA TYR A 226 12.83 -7.88 0.49
C TYR A 226 11.53 -8.50 1.00
N THR A 227 11.35 -9.79 0.74
CA THR A 227 10.38 -10.63 1.46
C THR A 227 11.11 -11.38 2.57
N TRP A 228 10.41 -11.69 3.65
CA TRP A 228 10.95 -12.37 4.82
C TRP A 228 10.25 -13.72 5.03
N THR A 229 11.02 -14.72 5.46
CA THR A 229 10.53 -15.97 6.01
C THR A 229 11.12 -16.15 7.39
N ASP A 230 10.25 -16.30 8.38
CA ASP A 230 10.61 -16.56 9.76
C ASP A 230 11.28 -17.94 9.87
N SER A 231 12.60 -17.96 10.02
CA SER A 231 13.38 -19.20 9.93
C SER A 231 13.30 -20.03 11.21
N ASN A 232 13.07 -19.37 12.34
CA ASN A 232 13.01 -19.98 13.67
C ASN A 232 11.59 -20.01 14.26
N SER A 233 10.60 -19.43 13.57
CA SER A 233 9.18 -19.39 13.94
C SER A 233 8.90 -18.63 15.25
N ASP A 234 9.69 -17.61 15.57
CA ASP A 234 9.52 -16.80 16.78
C ASP A 234 8.79 -15.46 16.55
N GLY A 235 8.47 -15.13 15.29
CA GLY A 235 7.78 -13.91 14.89
C GLY A 235 8.65 -12.66 14.93
N VAL A 236 9.97 -12.79 15.01
CA VAL A 236 10.94 -11.68 15.05
C VAL A 236 11.75 -11.66 13.76
N VAL A 237 11.95 -10.47 13.19
CA VAL A 237 12.77 -10.30 11.98
C VAL A 237 14.25 -10.29 12.37
N ASP A 238 14.87 -11.46 12.32
CA ASP A 238 16.28 -11.64 12.65
C ASP A 238 17.19 -11.26 11.48
N SER A 239 18.44 -10.90 11.78
CA SER A 239 19.40 -10.54 10.72
C SER A 239 19.72 -11.70 9.78
N THR A 240 19.69 -12.93 10.32
CA THR A 240 20.03 -14.17 9.62
C THR A 240 18.82 -14.88 9.02
N ASP A 241 17.64 -14.28 9.09
CA ASP A 241 16.45 -14.91 8.54
C ASP A 241 16.53 -15.04 7.02
N LEU A 242 15.90 -16.10 6.52
CA LEU A 242 15.70 -16.28 5.10
C LEU A 242 14.90 -15.11 4.54
N HIS A 243 15.45 -14.53 3.49
CA HIS A 243 14.85 -13.40 2.80
C HIS A 243 15.04 -13.55 1.30
N THR A 244 14.22 -12.87 0.51
CA THR A 244 14.35 -12.85 -0.95
C THR A 244 14.25 -11.42 -1.46
N ARG A 245 15.24 -11.03 -2.25
CA ARG A 245 15.25 -9.74 -2.93
C ARG A 245 14.34 -9.80 -4.15
N VAL A 246 13.40 -8.86 -4.25
CA VAL A 246 12.54 -8.67 -5.40
C VAL A 246 12.83 -7.31 -6.01
N GLU A 247 13.23 -7.28 -7.29
CA GLU A 247 13.38 -6.04 -8.05
C GLU A 247 12.14 -5.82 -8.92
N ILE A 248 11.57 -4.62 -8.88
CA ILE A 248 10.40 -4.24 -9.67
C ILE A 248 10.84 -3.93 -11.10
N LYS A 249 11.11 -4.99 -11.86
CA LYS A 249 11.49 -4.96 -13.28
C LYS A 249 10.45 -5.71 -14.11
N ALA A 250 10.24 -5.29 -15.36
CA ALA A 250 9.30 -5.96 -16.27
C ALA A 250 9.57 -7.47 -16.42
N ALA A 251 10.84 -7.90 -16.38
CA ALA A 251 11.24 -9.30 -16.48
C ALA A 251 10.87 -10.15 -15.24
N ASN A 252 10.58 -9.51 -14.10
CA ASN A 252 10.22 -10.18 -12.85
C ASN A 252 8.70 -10.22 -12.61
N ALA A 253 7.91 -9.61 -13.51
CA ALA A 253 6.46 -9.65 -13.43
C ALA A 253 5.90 -11.04 -13.81
N PRO A 254 4.73 -11.43 -13.28
CA PRO A 254 3.89 -10.69 -12.34
C PRO A 254 4.43 -10.71 -10.90
N PHE A 255 4.07 -9.69 -10.11
CA PHE A 255 4.44 -9.56 -8.71
C PHE A 255 3.35 -10.16 -7.83
N ALA A 256 3.69 -11.26 -7.15
CA ALA A 256 2.75 -12.00 -6.30
C ALA A 256 2.61 -11.33 -4.93
N HIS A 257 1.37 -11.21 -4.46
CA HIS A 257 1.01 -10.60 -3.17
C HIS A 257 0.14 -11.56 -2.37
N VAL A 258 0.38 -11.65 -1.06
CA VAL A 258 -0.29 -12.62 -0.18
C VAL A 258 -1.58 -12.08 0.45
N SER A 259 -1.68 -10.77 0.64
CA SER A 259 -2.84 -10.13 1.27
C SER A 259 -4.06 -10.16 0.36
N GLY A 260 -3.83 -9.98 -0.95
CA GLY A 260 -4.90 -9.71 -1.92
C GLY A 260 -5.54 -8.33 -1.75
N ASP A 261 -4.93 -7.44 -0.97
CA ASP A 261 -5.46 -6.11 -0.63
C ASP A 261 -5.11 -5.03 -1.68
N ARG A 262 -4.33 -5.39 -2.71
CA ARG A 262 -3.90 -4.49 -3.79
C ARG A 262 -5.06 -4.15 -4.72
N SER A 263 -5.75 -3.06 -4.38
CA SER A 263 -6.92 -2.55 -5.12
C SER A 263 -6.59 -1.84 -6.43
N ASP A 264 -5.34 -1.45 -6.62
CA ASP A 264 -4.79 -0.79 -7.80
C ASP A 264 -4.46 -1.77 -8.94
N CYS A 265 -4.39 -3.07 -8.64
CA CYS A 265 -4.05 -4.10 -9.62
C CYS A 265 -5.31 -4.77 -10.19
N THR A 266 -5.27 -5.08 -11.49
CA THR A 266 -6.33 -5.85 -12.16
C THR A 266 -6.50 -7.24 -11.52
N ASN A 267 -5.39 -7.84 -11.10
CA ASN A 267 -5.36 -9.04 -10.27
C ASN A 267 -4.68 -8.73 -8.93
N PRO A 268 -5.44 -8.58 -7.82
CA PRO A 268 -4.92 -8.15 -6.52
C PRO A 268 -3.84 -9.05 -5.90
N ILE A 269 -3.67 -10.28 -6.38
CA ILE A 269 -2.65 -11.23 -5.91
C ILE A 269 -1.48 -11.40 -6.89
N ALA A 270 -1.51 -10.72 -8.05
CA ALA A 270 -0.49 -10.85 -9.10
C ALA A 270 -0.44 -9.59 -9.98
N CYS A 271 0.15 -8.51 -9.48
CA CYS A 271 0.24 -7.23 -10.19
C CYS A 271 1.16 -7.31 -11.41
N ALA A 272 0.77 -6.67 -12.50
CA ALA A 272 1.63 -6.46 -13.66
C ALA A 272 2.73 -5.44 -13.34
N TYR A 273 3.78 -5.40 -14.17
CA TYR A 273 4.87 -4.44 -13.97
C TYR A 273 4.42 -2.98 -13.92
N ALA A 274 3.54 -2.57 -14.83
CA ALA A 274 3.05 -1.20 -14.87
C ALA A 274 2.20 -0.82 -13.64
N GLU A 275 1.58 -1.82 -12.99
CA GLU A 275 0.81 -1.63 -11.77
C GLU A 275 1.76 -1.54 -10.56
N GLU A 276 2.73 -2.46 -10.46
CA GLU A 276 3.67 -2.51 -9.34
C GLU A 276 4.66 -1.34 -9.30
N ILE A 277 5.18 -0.89 -10.45
CA ILE A 277 6.14 0.23 -10.50
C ILE A 277 5.49 1.59 -10.25
N GLN A 278 4.16 1.66 -10.36
CA GLN A 278 3.39 2.89 -10.14
C GLN A 278 2.92 3.04 -8.70
N ASN A 279 2.72 1.92 -8.00
CA ASN A 279 2.39 1.86 -6.58
C ASN A 279 3.55 2.40 -5.73
#